data_AF-A0A7Z0IQX4-F1
#
_entry.id   AF-A0A7Z0IQX4-F1
#
_cell.length_a   1.000
_cell.length_b   1.000
_cell.length_c   1.000
_cell.angle_alpha   90.00
_cell.angle_beta   90.00
_cell.angle_gamma   90.00
#
_symmetry.space_group_name_H-M   'P 1'
#
loop_
_entity.id
_entity.type
_entity.pdbx_description
1 polymer ?
#
loop_
_entity_poly.entity_id
_entity_poly.type
_entity_poly.pdbx_seq_one_letter_code
_entity_poly.pdbx_strand_id
1 'polypeptide(L)'
;MYAAAIAVALAQVGSGPGVGSGRPLAPGSPAALIAQHDCWSAKAPGDMTGRLPSHAIIATGATPRYVDSGLTGKALDQVFEGEDHGLVVYAFCR
;
A
#
# COMPACT_ATOMS: atom_id res chain seq x y z
N MET A 1 -33.95 28.37 -35.53
CA MET A 1 -32.75 27.67 -36.04
C MET A 1 -31.52 28.40 -35.54
N TYR A 2 -31.00 28.10 -34.34
CA TYR A 2 -29.62 28.43 -33.93
C TYR A 2 -29.20 27.43 -32.86
N ALA A 3 -28.32 26.50 -33.25
CA ALA A 3 -27.78 25.47 -32.37
C ALA A 3 -26.52 26.02 -31.70
N ALA A 4 -26.51 26.09 -30.36
CA ALA A 4 -25.32 26.37 -29.58
C ALA A 4 -24.66 25.05 -29.19
N ALA A 5 -23.53 24.71 -29.80
CA ALA A 5 -22.70 23.59 -29.39
C ALA A 5 -21.75 24.07 -28.28
N ILE A 6 -22.02 23.67 -27.04
CA ILE A 6 -21.09 23.88 -25.91
C ILE A 6 -20.08 22.73 -25.94
N ALA A 7 -18.83 23.05 -26.26
CA ALA A 7 -17.72 22.11 -26.20
C ALA A 7 -17.41 21.77 -24.73
N VAL A 8 -17.68 20.53 -24.33
CA VAL A 8 -17.23 19.98 -23.05
C VAL A 8 -15.75 19.65 -23.18
N ALA A 9 -14.89 20.46 -22.56
CA ALA A 9 -13.48 20.16 -22.42
C ALA A 9 -13.32 19.01 -21.41
N LEU A 10 -13.10 17.79 -21.91
CA LEU A 10 -12.67 16.65 -21.12
C LEU A 10 -11.23 16.92 -20.63
N ALA A 11 -11.11 17.36 -19.37
CA ALA A 11 -9.84 17.36 -18.68
C ALA A 11 -9.35 15.92 -18.55
N GLN A 12 -8.30 15.56 -19.30
CA GLN A 12 -7.64 14.27 -19.20
C GLN A 12 -6.90 14.20 -17.86
N VAL A 13 -7.51 13.55 -16.87
CA VAL A 13 -6.80 13.10 -15.67
C VAL A 13 -5.86 11.98 -16.12
N GLY A 14 -4.60 12.36 -16.36
CA GLY A 14 -3.52 11.40 -16.56
C GLY A 14 -3.24 10.67 -15.25
N SER A 15 -3.80 9.47 -15.10
CA SER A 15 -3.39 8.49 -14.10
C SER A 15 -2.03 7.89 -14.49
N GLY A 16 -0.96 8.65 -14.32
CA GLY A 16 0.39 8.08 -14.26
C GLY A 16 0.63 7.50 -12.87
N PRO A 17 1.39 6.39 -12.73
CA PRO A 17 1.86 5.97 -11.41
C PRO A 17 2.73 7.11 -10.88
N GLY A 18 2.32 7.70 -9.77
CA GLY A 18 3.10 8.70 -9.05
C GLY A 18 4.38 8.05 -8.54
N VAL A 19 5.41 7.98 -9.39
CA VAL A 19 6.80 7.92 -8.95
C VAL A 19 7.04 9.27 -8.29
N GLY A 20 6.89 9.27 -6.97
CA GLY A 20 7.00 10.47 -6.14
C GLY A 20 8.27 11.24 -6.48
N SER A 21 8.12 12.57 -6.57
CA SER A 21 9.19 13.57 -6.56
C SER A 21 10.44 13.04 -5.88
N GLY A 22 11.59 13.02 -6.57
CA GLY A 22 12.86 12.35 -6.20
C GLY A 22 13.55 12.80 -4.90
N ARG A 23 12.78 13.16 -3.87
CA ARG A 23 13.19 13.34 -2.49
C ARG A 23 13.52 11.96 -1.90
N PRO A 24 14.67 11.80 -1.25
CA PRO A 24 15.00 10.58 -0.52
C PRO A 24 13.92 10.24 0.51
N LEU A 25 13.59 8.95 0.62
CA LEU A 25 12.70 8.46 1.67
C LEU A 25 13.36 8.63 3.04
N ALA A 26 12.58 9.08 4.03
CA ALA A 26 13.08 9.21 5.39
C ALA A 26 13.41 7.81 5.95
N PRO A 27 14.61 7.60 6.53
CA PRO A 27 14.96 6.31 7.13
C PRO A 27 13.92 5.85 8.16
N GLY A 28 13.53 4.58 8.10
CA GLY A 28 12.53 3.99 9.00
C GLY A 28 11.07 4.39 8.74
N SER A 29 10.80 5.26 7.75
CA SER A 29 9.42 5.53 7.33
C SER A 29 8.76 4.29 6.70
N PRO A 30 7.42 4.18 6.69
CA PRO A 30 6.74 3.05 6.06
C PRO A 30 7.15 2.88 4.60
N ALA A 31 7.22 3.99 3.85
CA ALA A 31 7.64 3.96 2.44
C ALA A 31 9.08 3.46 2.26
N ALA A 32 10.00 3.85 3.15
CA ALA A 32 11.38 3.35 3.12
C ALA A 32 11.43 1.85 3.39
N LEU A 33 10.67 1.35 4.37
CA LEU A 33 10.61 -0.07 4.69
C LEU A 33 9.96 -0.89 3.57
N ILE A 34 8.88 -0.37 2.96
CA ILE A 34 8.21 -1.00 1.82
C ILE A 34 9.19 -1.18 0.65
N ALA A 35 9.94 -0.12 0.32
CA ALA A 35 10.95 -0.18 -0.74
C ALA A 35 12.12 -1.11 -0.38
N GLN A 36 12.56 -1.10 0.89
CA GLN A 36 13.68 -1.92 1.36
C GLN A 36 13.39 -3.42 1.31
N HIS A 37 12.15 -3.82 1.58
CA HIS A 37 11.74 -5.22 1.69
C HIS A 37 10.89 -5.73 0.51
N ASP A 38 10.77 -4.94 -0.55
CA ASP A 38 9.95 -5.25 -1.75
C ASP A 38 8.51 -5.68 -1.40
N CYS A 39 7.88 -4.88 -0.52
CA CYS A 39 6.52 -5.13 -0.04
C CYS A 39 5.47 -4.47 -0.94
N TRP A 40 4.21 -4.89 -0.81
CA TRP A 40 3.05 -4.29 -1.49
C TRP A 40 1.98 -3.85 -0.48
N SER A 41 1.41 -2.68 -0.70
CA SER A 41 0.31 -2.12 0.12
C SER A 41 -1.07 -2.31 -0.50
N ALA A 42 -1.13 -2.71 -1.77
CA ALA A 42 -2.38 -2.84 -2.51
C ALA A 42 -2.44 -4.20 -3.20
N LYS A 43 -2.16 -4.25 -4.51
CA LYS A 43 -2.21 -5.50 -5.26
C LYS A 43 -0.94 -6.31 -5.02
N ALA A 44 -1.13 -7.57 -4.60
CA ALA A 44 -0.04 -8.53 -4.49
C ALA A 44 0.62 -8.79 -5.86
N PRO A 45 1.93 -8.99 -5.89
CA PRO A 45 2.64 -9.33 -7.12
C PRO A 45 2.22 -10.73 -7.62
N GLY A 46 2.40 -10.98 -8.93
CA GLY A 46 1.84 -12.18 -9.57
C GLY A 46 2.39 -13.50 -9.03
N ASP A 47 3.62 -13.50 -8.52
CA ASP A 47 4.30 -14.62 -7.87
C ASP A 47 3.70 -14.98 -6.50
N MET A 48 2.90 -14.11 -5.90
CA MET A 48 2.18 -14.35 -4.65
C MET A 48 0.77 -14.94 -4.86
N THR A 49 0.39 -15.26 -6.10
CA THR A 49 -0.93 -15.86 -6.38
C THR A 49 -1.09 -17.19 -5.64
N GLY A 50 -2.15 -17.28 -4.81
CA GLY A 50 -2.44 -18.47 -3.99
C GLY A 50 -1.49 -18.64 -2.80
N ARG A 51 -0.70 -17.63 -2.45
CA ARG A 51 0.23 -17.64 -1.31
C ARG A 51 -0.14 -16.53 -0.34
N LEU A 52 -0.01 -16.82 0.96
CA LEU A 52 -0.11 -15.79 1.98
C LEU A 52 1.24 -15.10 2.19
N PRO A 53 1.25 -13.80 2.48
CA PRO A 53 2.48 -13.11 2.88
C PRO A 53 3.00 -13.68 4.19
N SER A 54 4.32 -13.86 4.30
CA SER A 54 4.95 -14.31 5.54
C SER A 54 5.49 -13.16 6.40
N HIS A 55 5.51 -11.94 5.88
CA HIS A 55 5.94 -10.74 6.59
C HIS A 55 5.03 -9.54 6.31
N ALA A 56 5.14 -8.52 7.16
CA ALA A 56 4.40 -7.26 7.00
C ALA A 56 5.19 -6.06 7.52
N ILE A 57 4.84 -4.88 7.01
CA ILE A 57 5.19 -3.60 7.64
C ILE A 57 4.01 -3.14 8.47
N ILE A 58 4.18 -3.13 9.79
CA ILE A 58 3.13 -2.71 10.73
C ILE A 58 3.67 -1.71 11.75
N ALA A 59 2.77 -1.04 12.47
CA ALA A 59 3.10 -0.34 13.69
C ALA A 59 2.14 -0.70 14.83
N THR A 60 2.68 -0.79 16.04
CA THR A 60 1.94 -0.70 17.30
C THR A 60 2.31 0.64 17.94
N GLY A 61 1.66 1.72 17.50
CA GLY A 61 2.01 3.11 17.84
C GLY A 61 2.67 3.88 16.69
N ALA A 62 3.63 4.75 16.99
CA ALA A 62 4.21 5.69 16.02
C ALA A 62 5.34 5.12 15.15
N THR A 63 5.86 3.93 15.47
CA THR A 63 7.07 3.38 14.83
C THR A 63 6.73 2.17 13.94
N PRO A 64 6.82 2.31 12.62
CA PRO A 64 6.71 1.21 11.68
C PRO A 64 7.89 0.24 11.79
N ARG A 65 7.63 -1.05 11.57
CA ARG A 65 8.63 -2.12 11.57
C ARG A 65 8.25 -3.26 10.62
N TYR A 66 9.26 -3.93 10.09
CA TYR A 66 9.13 -5.21 9.41
C TYR A 66 8.97 -6.32 10.45
N VAL A 67 7.98 -7.21 10.27
CA VAL A 67 7.65 -8.26 11.24
C VAL A 67 7.55 -9.63 10.59
N ASP A 68 7.68 -10.66 11.42
CA ASP A 68 7.58 -12.08 11.05
C ASP A 68 6.13 -12.56 10.83
N SER A 69 6.00 -13.85 10.55
CA SER A 69 4.73 -14.51 10.24
C SER A 69 3.72 -14.48 11.38
N GLY A 70 4.17 -14.42 12.64
CA GLY A 70 3.27 -14.41 13.80
C GLY A 70 2.46 -13.12 13.88
N LEU A 71 3.13 -11.97 13.70
CA LEU A 71 2.44 -10.68 13.63
C LEU A 71 1.79 -10.44 12.26
N THR A 72 2.30 -11.05 11.19
CA THR A 72 1.68 -10.99 9.87
C THR A 72 0.33 -11.69 9.85
N GLY A 73 0.18 -12.83 10.55
CA GLY A 73 -1.12 -13.48 10.73
C GLY A 73 -2.16 -12.53 11.30
N LYS A 74 -1.84 -11.87 12.43
CA LYS A 74 -2.73 -10.85 13.01
C LYS A 74 -3.04 -9.70 12.04
N ALA A 75 -2.07 -9.27 11.24
CA ALA A 75 -2.31 -8.24 10.25
C ALA A 75 -3.29 -8.70 9.15
N LEU A 76 -3.26 -9.98 8.78
CA LEU A 76 -4.22 -10.58 7.84
C LEU A 76 -5.61 -10.67 8.47
N ASP A 77 -5.71 -11.18 9.68
CA ASP A 77 -6.98 -11.30 10.43
C ASP A 77 -7.65 -9.92 10.54
N GLN A 78 -6.88 -8.87 10.85
CA GLN A 78 -7.40 -7.51 10.93
C GLN A 78 -7.86 -6.93 9.58
N VAL A 79 -7.13 -7.17 8.50
CA VAL A 79 -7.46 -6.61 7.17
C VAL A 79 -8.60 -7.36 6.50
N PHE A 80 -8.65 -8.69 6.64
CA PHE A 80 -9.58 -9.56 5.90
C PHE A 80 -10.78 -10.02 6.73
N GLU A 81 -10.61 -10.23 8.03
CA GLU A 81 -11.67 -10.73 8.92
C GLU A 81 -12.28 -9.61 9.79
N GLY A 82 -11.58 -8.48 9.90
CA GLY A 82 -12.04 -7.30 10.62
C GLY A 82 -11.76 -7.34 12.12
N GLU A 83 -10.89 -8.25 12.58
CA GLU A 83 -10.45 -8.28 13.97
C GLU A 83 -9.60 -7.05 14.34
N ASP A 84 -9.74 -6.49 15.54
CA ASP A 84 -8.86 -5.40 15.99
C ASP A 84 -7.72 -5.95 16.84
N HIS A 85 -6.51 -5.96 16.29
CA HIS A 85 -5.30 -6.34 16.99
C HIS A 85 -4.45 -5.13 17.42
N GLY A 86 -4.99 -3.90 17.31
CA GLY A 86 -4.27 -2.67 17.61
C GLY A 86 -3.10 -2.39 16.66
N LEU A 87 -3.17 -2.91 15.43
CA LEU A 87 -2.12 -2.78 14.42
C LEU A 87 -2.48 -1.67 13.43
N VAL A 88 -1.47 -0.92 12.99
CA VAL A 88 -1.56 -0.13 11.74
C VAL A 88 -0.81 -0.91 10.68
N VAL A 89 -1.51 -1.40 9.67
CA VAL A 89 -0.93 -2.21 8.58
C VAL A 89 -0.59 -1.29 7.40
N TYR A 90 0.69 -1.25 7.01
CA TYR A 90 1.15 -0.43 5.88
C TYR A 90 1.32 -1.24 4.60
N ALA A 91 1.85 -2.46 4.71
CA ALA A 91 2.11 -3.33 3.58
C ALA A 91 2.32 -4.78 4.01
N PHE A 92 2.17 -5.70 3.06
CA PHE A 92 2.55 -7.10 3.17
C PHE A 92 3.78 -7.39 2.33
N CYS A 93 4.57 -8.34 2.76
CA CYS A 93 5.79 -8.76 2.08
C CYS A 93 5.78 -10.29 1.94
N ARG A 94 6.67 -10.81 1.09
CA ARG A 94 6.75 -12.25 0.84
C ARG A 94 7.06 -13.01 2.12
#